data_AF-A0A7T4DL05-F1
#
_entry.id   AF-A0A7T4DL05-F1
#
_cell.length_a   1.000
_cell.length_b   1.000
_cell.length_c   1.000
_cell.angle_alpha   90.00
_cell.angle_beta   90.00
_cell.angle_gamma   90.00
#
_symmetry.space_group_name_H-M   'P 1'
#
loop_
_entity.id
_entity.type
_entity.pdbx_description
1 polymer ?
#
loop_
_entity_poly.entity_id
_entity_poly.type
_entity_poly.pdbx_seq_one_letter_code
_entity_poly.pdbx_strand_id
1 'polypeptide(L)'
;MVTNHVADAAMHELVGGEEFLHWFARIYLNGRWIKAAPIFNTLLCMLYGIDVLRFNPSGDAIEQRNSDSTRMIYSGEQRSYVDPDMDTLLSLIAAKHPKMVTDYGRTPTSLSLAGTTLPN
;
A
#
# COMPACT_ATOMS: atom_id res chain seq x y z
N MET A 1 -7.15 -6.76 3.16
CA MET A 1 -6.70 -5.65 4.03
C MET A 1 -5.42 -6.06 4.72
N VAL A 2 -4.69 -5.11 5.29
CA VAL A 2 -3.49 -5.35 6.11
C VAL A 2 -3.57 -4.52 7.38
N THR A 3 -3.25 -5.10 8.53
CA THR A 3 -2.90 -4.37 9.75
C THR A 3 -1.40 -4.39 9.97
N ASN A 4 -0.90 -3.52 10.86
CA ASN A 4 0.53 -3.34 11.12
C ASN A 4 1.28 -2.90 9.83
N HIS A 5 0.63 -2.03 9.04
CA HIS A 5 1.23 -1.39 7.89
C HIS A 5 2.06 -0.18 8.34
N VAL A 6 3.29 -0.05 7.84
CA VAL A 6 4.12 1.10 8.19
C VAL A 6 3.64 2.34 7.44
N ALA A 7 3.24 3.35 8.19
CA ALA A 7 2.72 4.62 7.67
C ALA A 7 3.00 5.74 8.68
N ASP A 8 3.00 7.00 8.20
CA ASP A 8 3.05 8.16 9.09
C ASP A 8 1.64 8.60 9.53
N ALA A 9 1.58 9.52 10.49
CA ALA A 9 0.31 9.98 11.06
C ALA A 9 -0.64 10.58 10.02
N ALA A 10 -0.11 11.29 9.02
CA ALA A 10 -0.93 11.88 7.95
C ALA A 10 -1.59 10.78 7.10
N MET A 11 -0.85 9.72 6.79
CA MET A 11 -1.38 8.57 6.07
C MET A 11 -2.43 7.81 6.89
N HIS A 12 -2.22 7.61 8.20
CA HIS A 12 -3.23 7.02 9.08
C HIS A 12 -4.52 7.85 9.10
N GLU A 13 -4.43 9.18 9.08
CA GLU A 13 -5.59 10.07 9.02
C GLU A 13 -6.38 9.91 7.72
N LEU A 14 -5.68 9.80 6.58
CA LEU A 14 -6.28 9.56 5.25
C LEU A 14 -6.93 8.18 5.14
N VAL A 15 -6.26 7.15 5.64
CA VAL A 15 -6.77 5.78 5.64
C VAL A 15 -7.98 5.66 6.59
N GLY A 16 -7.99 6.45 7.66
CA GLY A 16 -9.07 6.47 8.65
C GLY A 16 -8.96 5.34 9.68
N GLY A 17 -7.76 4.79 9.90
CA GLY A 17 -7.53 3.74 10.88
C GLY A 17 -6.24 2.94 10.66
N GLU A 18 -6.22 1.74 11.24
CA GLU A 18 -5.07 0.82 11.24
C GLU A 18 -5.18 -0.31 10.21
N GLU A 19 -6.31 -0.41 9.51
CA GLU A 19 -6.52 -1.38 8.42
C GLU A 19 -6.32 -0.70 7.07
N PHE A 20 -5.36 -1.19 6.30
CA PHE A 20 -4.99 -0.63 5.00
C PHE A 20 -5.47 -1.54 3.86
N LEU A 21 -6.09 -0.95 2.84
CA LEU A 21 -6.22 -1.61 1.54
C LEU A 21 -4.82 -1.68 0.92
N HIS A 22 -4.33 -2.90 0.71
CA HIS A 22 -2.96 -3.15 0.27
C HIS A 22 -2.93 -3.90 -1.06
N TRP A 23 -1.97 -3.57 -1.91
CA TRP A 23 -1.83 -4.08 -3.27
C TRP A 23 -0.54 -4.86 -3.44
N PHE A 24 -0.56 -5.84 -4.35
CA PHE A 24 0.64 -6.52 -4.84
C PHE A 24 0.41 -6.95 -6.28
N ALA A 25 1.50 -7.10 -7.03
CA ALA A 25 1.47 -7.70 -8.35
C ALA A 25 1.43 -9.23 -8.24
N ARG A 26 0.70 -9.86 -9.16
CA ARG A 26 0.82 -11.29 -9.44
C ARG A 26 1.62 -11.46 -10.71
N ILE A 27 2.71 -12.20 -10.63
CA ILE A 27 3.65 -12.37 -11.73
C ILE A 27 3.76 -13.87 -12.02
N TYR A 28 3.62 -14.26 -13.28
CA TYR A 28 3.86 -15.63 -13.71
C TYR A 28 5.32 -15.78 -14.13
N LEU A 29 6.08 -16.59 -13.38
CA LEU A 29 7.50 -16.80 -13.57
C LEU A 29 7.85 -18.25 -13.24
N ASN A 30 8.72 -18.87 -14.03
CA ASN A 30 9.20 -20.25 -13.79
C ASN A 30 8.06 -21.28 -13.58
N GLY A 31 6.99 -21.17 -14.36
CA GLY A 31 5.86 -22.11 -14.31
C GLY A 31 4.90 -21.90 -13.14
N ARG A 32 5.06 -20.85 -12.32
CA ARG A 32 4.22 -20.57 -11.15
C ARG A 32 3.83 -19.10 -11.05
N TRP A 33 2.75 -18.85 -10.32
CA TRP A 33 2.43 -17.50 -9.86
C TRP A 33 3.21 -17.18 -8.59
N ILE A 34 3.76 -15.97 -8.53
CA ILE A 34 4.32 -15.36 -7.33
C ILE A 34 3.61 -14.04 -7.04
N LYS A 35 3.57 -13.65 -5.77
CA LYS A 35 3.08 -12.33 -5.33
C LYS A 35 4.27 -11.44 -5.02
N ALA A 36 4.24 -10.21 -5.51
CA ALA A 36 5.26 -9.21 -5.23
C ALA A 36 4.59 -7.90 -4.79
N ALA A 37 4.80 -7.52 -3.53
CA ALA A 37 4.42 -6.20 -3.03
C ALA A 37 5.38 -5.13 -3.59
N PRO A 38 5.00 -3.85 -3.58
CA PRO A 38 5.90 -2.76 -3.92
C PRO A 38 7.18 -2.80 -3.08
N ILE A 39 8.33 -2.71 -3.74
CA ILE A 39 9.64 -2.68 -3.10
C ILE A 39 10.09 -1.23 -3.01
N PHE A 40 10.33 -0.75 -1.80
CA PHE A 40 10.90 0.57 -1.57
C PHE A 40 12.43 0.51 -1.63
N ASN A 41 13.05 1.64 -1.98
CA ASN A 41 14.50 1.73 -1.97
C ASN A 41 15.05 1.66 -0.53
N THR A 42 16.31 1.23 -0.41
CA THR A 42 16.97 1.04 0.90
C THR A 42 16.97 2.29 1.77
N LEU A 43 17.14 3.48 1.19
CA LEU A 43 17.15 4.73 1.95
C LEU A 43 15.81 4.97 2.64
N LEU A 44 14.70 4.81 1.92
CA LEU A 44 13.37 4.98 2.49
C LEU A 44 13.10 3.94 3.58
N CYS A 45 13.47 2.67 3.35
CA CYS A 45 13.35 1.62 4.35
C CYS A 45 14.09 1.97 5.65
N MET A 46 15.33 2.46 5.56
CA MET A 46 16.11 2.89 6.73
C MET A 46 15.46 4.08 7.45
N LEU A 47 14.96 5.07 6.72
CA LEU A 47 14.31 6.24 7.30
C LEU A 47 13.04 5.88 8.09
N TYR A 48 12.33 4.84 7.66
CA TYR A 48 11.10 4.37 8.31
C TYR A 48 11.32 3.18 9.25
N GLY A 49 12.57 2.74 9.45
CA GLY A 49 12.88 1.62 10.35
C GLY A 49 12.24 0.30 9.90
N ILE A 50 12.20 0.02 8.60
CA ILE A 50 11.65 -1.23 8.06
C ILE A 50 12.69 -2.00 7.27
N ASP A 51 12.50 -3.32 7.18
CA ASP A 51 13.37 -4.15 6.37
C ASP A 51 13.17 -3.88 4.87
N VAL A 52 14.23 -4.13 4.09
CA VAL A 52 14.12 -4.12 2.63
C VAL A 52 13.48 -5.42 2.19
N LEU A 53 12.21 -5.36 1.75
CA LEU A 53 11.55 -6.47 1.09
C LEU A 53 12.18 -6.69 -0.30
N ARG A 54 12.84 -7.83 -0.49
CA ARG A 54 13.49 -8.16 -1.78
C ARG A 54 12.56 -8.98 -2.67
N PHE A 55 12.66 -8.74 -3.97
CA PHE A 55 12.02 -9.59 -4.96
C PHE A 55 12.53 -11.03 -4.83
N ASN A 56 11.61 -12.00 -4.87
CA ASN A 56 11.92 -13.42 -4.78
C ASN A 56 11.33 -14.14 -5.99
N PRO A 57 12.13 -14.58 -6.98
CA PRO A 57 11.60 -15.29 -8.15
C PRO A 57 11.08 -16.70 -7.83
N SER A 58 11.40 -17.23 -6.66
CA SER A 58 11.06 -18.59 -6.22
C SER A 58 9.92 -18.62 -5.19
N GLY A 59 9.37 -17.48 -4.80
CA GLY A 59 8.43 -17.36 -3.68
C GLY A 59 7.67 -16.04 -3.68
N ASP A 60 6.72 -15.91 -2.75
CA ASP A 60 6.03 -14.64 -2.54
C ASP A 60 6.94 -13.67 -1.78
N ALA A 61 6.89 -12.40 -2.15
CA ALA A 61 7.57 -11.28 -1.50
C ALA A 61 6.52 -10.24 -1.11
N ILE A 62 5.78 -10.50 -0.04
CA ILE A 62 4.66 -9.66 0.43
C ILE A 62 4.67 -9.38 1.94
N GLU A 63 5.57 -10.03 2.69
CA GLU A 63 5.67 -9.92 4.15
C GLU A 63 6.65 -8.82 4.54
N GLN A 64 6.22 -7.57 4.46
CA GLN A 64 7.05 -6.45 4.93
C GLN A 64 7.18 -6.49 6.45
N ARG A 65 8.41 -6.40 6.94
CA ARG A 65 8.74 -6.36 8.37
C ARG A 65 9.15 -4.97 8.80
N ASN A 66 8.73 -4.59 9.99
CA ASN A 66 9.16 -3.37 10.67
C ASN A 66 10.26 -3.68 11.70
N SER A 67 10.80 -2.62 12.32
CA SER A 67 11.98 -2.68 13.20
C SER A 67 11.82 -3.59 14.42
N ASP A 68 10.60 -3.86 14.88
CA ASP A 68 10.34 -4.77 16.00
C ASP A 68 10.19 -6.24 15.56
N SER A 69 10.54 -6.55 14.31
CA SER A 69 10.40 -7.87 13.66
C SER A 69 8.95 -8.37 13.52
N THR A 70 7.96 -7.52 13.79
CA THR A 70 6.58 -7.82 13.43
C THR A 70 6.40 -7.66 11.92
N ARG A 71 5.26 -8.09 11.40
CA ARG A 71 4.98 -8.08 9.96
C ARG A 71 3.59 -7.54 9.70
N MET A 72 3.38 -7.04 8.49
CA MET A 72 2.05 -6.82 7.95
C MET A 72 1.20 -8.08 8.07
N ILE A 73 0.00 -7.96 8.64
CA ILE A 73 -0.92 -9.07 8.82
C ILE A 73 -2.06 -8.93 7.81
N TYR A 74 -2.10 -9.84 6.85
CA TYR A 74 -3.14 -9.86 5.82
C TYR A 74 -4.42 -10.48 6.36
N SER A 75 -5.55 -9.82 6.10
CA SER A 75 -6.88 -10.28 6.47
C SER A 75 -7.88 -10.10 5.32
N GLY A 76 -8.94 -10.93 5.35
CA GLY A 76 -10.02 -10.89 4.38
C GLY A 76 -9.72 -11.58 3.04
N GLU A 77 -10.58 -11.35 2.07
CA GLU A 77 -10.52 -11.99 0.75
C GLU A 77 -9.49 -11.30 -0.15
N GLN A 78 -8.62 -12.10 -0.76
CA GLN A 78 -7.72 -11.64 -1.81
C GLN A 78 -8.47 -11.55 -3.15
N ARG A 79 -8.34 -10.42 -3.84
CA ARG A 79 -8.85 -10.23 -5.21
C ARG A 79 -7.72 -10.09 -6.22
N SER A 80 -8.01 -10.34 -7.49
CA SER A 80 -7.04 -10.19 -8.58
C SER A 80 -7.75 -9.63 -9.80
N TYR A 81 -7.12 -8.62 -10.40
CA TYR A 81 -7.60 -7.95 -11.59
C TYR A 81 -6.53 -8.09 -12.66
N VAL A 82 -6.93 -8.41 -13.89
CA VAL A 82 -6.00 -8.55 -15.02
C VAL A 82 -5.69 -7.19 -15.64
N ASP A 83 -6.71 -6.34 -15.75
CA ASP A 83 -6.63 -5.00 -16.30
C ASP A 83 -7.70 -4.12 -15.63
N PRO A 84 -7.50 -3.71 -14.37
CA PRO A 84 -8.47 -2.89 -13.66
C PRO A 84 -8.46 -1.46 -14.22
N ASP A 85 -9.64 -0.93 -14.51
CA ASP A 85 -9.80 0.49 -14.81
C ASP A 85 -9.71 1.35 -13.54
N MET A 86 -9.41 2.64 -13.72
CA MET A 86 -9.21 3.57 -12.61
C MET A 86 -10.48 3.76 -11.77
N ASP A 87 -11.66 3.77 -12.37
CA ASP A 87 -12.92 4.02 -11.66
C ASP A 87 -13.25 2.86 -10.72
N THR A 88 -12.99 1.63 -11.16
CA THR A 88 -13.09 0.43 -10.32
C THR A 88 -12.16 0.53 -9.11
N LEU A 89 -10.88 0.92 -9.32
CA LEU A 89 -9.92 1.04 -8.23
C LEU A 89 -10.28 2.16 -7.26
N LEU A 90 -10.67 3.33 -7.77
CA LEU A 90 -11.09 4.47 -6.94
C LEU A 90 -12.35 4.16 -6.14
N SER A 91 -13.32 3.44 -6.72
CA SER A 91 -14.52 2.98 -6.01
C SER A 91 -14.18 2.05 -4.85
N LEU A 92 -13.22 1.15 -5.04
CA LEU A 92 -12.74 0.25 -3.97
C LEU A 92 -12.03 1.03 -2.86
N ILE A 93 -11.19 2.00 -3.22
CA ILE A 93 -10.50 2.86 -2.25
C ILE A 93 -11.53 3.69 -1.49
N ALA A 94 -12.47 4.37 -2.16
CA ALA A 94 -13.49 5.21 -1.52
C ALA A 94 -14.39 4.40 -0.56
N ALA A 95 -14.74 3.16 -0.92
CA ALA A 95 -15.54 2.29 -0.08
C ALA A 95 -14.82 1.84 1.21
N LYS A 96 -13.48 1.82 1.23
CA LYS A 96 -12.67 1.38 2.38
C LYS A 96 -12.01 2.52 3.14
N HIS A 97 -11.59 3.56 2.42
CA HIS A 97 -10.83 4.72 2.87
C HIS A 97 -11.43 5.98 2.23
N PRO A 98 -12.63 6.43 2.66
CA PRO A 98 -13.35 7.53 2.01
C PRO A 98 -12.57 8.85 1.99
N LYS A 99 -11.64 9.08 2.92
CA LYS A 99 -10.80 10.29 2.94
C LYS A 99 -9.62 10.24 1.94
N MET A 100 -9.32 9.08 1.37
CA MET A 100 -8.26 8.93 0.36
C MET A 100 -8.70 9.36 -1.04
N VAL A 101 -10.00 9.50 -1.30
CA VAL A 101 -10.51 9.88 -2.63
C VAL A 101 -11.17 11.25 -2.51
N THR A 102 -10.60 12.23 -3.18
CA THR A 102 -11.22 13.56 -3.36
C THR A 102 -12.14 13.57 -4.59
N ASP A 103 -12.95 14.62 -4.73
CA ASP A 103 -13.82 14.83 -5.91
C ASP A 103 -13.06 14.82 -7.25
N TYR A 104 -11.73 15.00 -7.22
CA TYR A 104 -10.86 14.96 -8.39
C TYR A 104 -10.18 13.60 -8.63
N GLY A 105 -10.57 12.55 -7.90
CA GLY A 105 -10.02 11.20 -8.05
C GLY A 105 -8.55 11.09 -7.63
N ARG A 106 -8.07 11.99 -6.78
CA ARG A 106 -6.68 12.03 -6.29
C ARG A 106 -6.62 11.89 -4.78
N THR A 107 -5.59 11.18 -4.30
CA THR A 107 -5.19 11.22 -2.89
C THR A 107 -4.79 12.65 -2.55
N PRO A 108 -5.30 13.25 -1.46
CA PRO A 108 -4.78 14.51 -0.96
C PRO A 108 -3.27 14.41 -0.80
N THR A 109 -2.52 15.40 -1.27
CA THR A 109 -1.09 15.46 -0.95
C THR A 109 -0.94 15.66 0.55
N SER A 110 0.11 15.11 1.17
CA SER A 110 0.42 15.36 2.59
C SER A 110 0.52 16.87 2.91
N LEU A 111 0.89 17.68 1.91
CA LEU A 111 0.87 19.15 1.96
C LEU A 111 -0.53 19.75 2.12
N SER A 112 -1.55 19.16 1.49
CA SER A 112 -2.96 19.56 1.62
C SER A 112 -3.49 19.34 3.04
N LEU A 113 -2.98 18.33 3.76
CA LEU A 113 -3.36 18.05 5.15
C LEU A 113 -2.63 18.97 6.14
N ALA A 114 -1.43 19.45 5.77
CA ALA A 114 -0.67 20.44 6.54
C ALA A 114 -1.15 21.89 6.33
N GLY A 115 -2.31 22.11 5.68
CA GLY A 115 -2.83 23.44 5.39
C GLY A 115 -2.01 24.26 4.38
N THR A 116 -1.11 23.62 3.62
CA THR A 116 -0.26 24.31 2.63
C THR A 116 -0.74 23.96 1.22
N THR A 117 -1.45 24.91 0.59
CA THR A 117 -1.86 24.80 -0.81
C THR A 117 -0.64 24.83 -1.73
N LEU A 118 -0.54 23.85 -2.64
CA LEU A 118 0.40 23.90 -3.75
C LEU A 118 -0.08 24.96 -4.77
N PRO A 119 0.82 25.76 -5.35
CA PRO A 119 0.47 26.60 -6.50
C PRO A 119 0.16 25.72 -7.72
N ASN A 120 -0.82 26.18 -8.50
CA ASN A 120 -1.33 25.57 -9.73
C ASN A 120 -0.23 25.23 -10.75
#